data_AF-A0A7K0N5U3-F1
#
_entry.id   AF-A0A7K0N5U3-F1
#
_cell.length_a   1.000
_cell.length_b   1.000
_cell.length_c   1.000
_cell.angle_alpha   90.00
_cell.angle_beta   90.00
_cell.angle_gamma   90.00
#
_symmetry.space_group_name_H-M   'P 1'
#
loop_
_entity.id
_entity.type
_entity.pdbx_description
1 polymer ?
#
loop_
_entity_poly.entity_id
_entity_poly.type
_entity_poly.pdbx_seq_one_letter_code
_entity_poly.pdbx_strand_id
1 'polypeptide(L)'
;MRPFSTTRLSKAAKAELGIAKAEKVLALGTESATSDLLVVATNRALYLQSTQERIRWDALSKAIWAEPVLTLTLIDGTGQVVGERIVELGRTSDLPAAIYDRVTDSVIV
;
A
#
# COMPACT_ATOMS: atom_id res chain seq x y z
N MET A 1 18.16 -8.00 4.05
CA MET A 1 17.14 -7.32 3.24
C MET A 1 17.42 -7.57 1.76
N ARG A 2 16.56 -8.33 1.06
CA ARG A 2 16.63 -8.40 -0.41
C ARG A 2 16.07 -7.10 -0.98
N PRO A 3 16.66 -6.50 -2.03
CA PRO A 3 16.05 -5.36 -2.69
C PRO A 3 14.74 -5.82 -3.35
N PHE A 4 13.62 -5.15 -3.02
CA PHE A 4 12.34 -5.35 -3.70
C PHE A 4 12.54 -5.13 -5.21
N SER A 5 11.95 -6.01 -6.03
CA SER A 5 12.01 -5.84 -7.48
C SER A 5 11.35 -4.51 -7.83
N THR A 6 12.16 -3.53 -8.26
CA THR A 6 11.67 -2.21 -8.66
C THR A 6 10.88 -2.31 -9.96
N THR A 7 9.64 -2.79 -9.87
CA THR A 7 8.67 -2.68 -10.96
C THR A 7 8.43 -1.19 -11.17
N ARG A 8 8.91 -0.66 -12.30
CA ARG A 8 8.87 0.78 -12.58
C ARG A 8 7.42 1.18 -12.86
N LEU A 9 6.78 1.83 -11.89
CA LEU A 9 5.50 2.49 -12.13
C LEU A 9 5.67 3.56 -13.22
N SER A 10 4.81 3.54 -14.24
CA SER A 10 4.86 4.50 -15.34
C SER A 10 4.65 5.93 -14.82
N LYS A 11 5.23 6.92 -15.52
CA LYS A 11 5.09 8.34 -15.14
C LYS A 11 3.62 8.80 -15.18
N ALA A 12 2.83 8.22 -16.08
CA ALA A 12 1.39 8.46 -16.18
C ALA A 12 0.66 7.96 -14.93
N ALA A 13 0.86 6.70 -14.54
CA ALA A 13 0.24 6.13 -13.35
C ALA A 13 0.65 6.86 -12.05
N LYS A 14 1.89 7.35 -11.95
CA LYS A 14 2.31 8.22 -10.84
C LYS A 14 1.53 9.53 -10.79
N ALA A 15 1.30 10.15 -11.95
CA ALA A 15 0.56 11.39 -12.04
C ALA A 15 -0.92 11.19 -11.71
N GLU A 16 -1.52 10.09 -12.18
CA GLU A 16 -2.91 9.72 -11.88
C GLU A 16 -3.14 9.45 -10.39
N LEU A 17 -2.18 8.80 -9.73
CA LEU A 17 -2.22 8.56 -8.28
C LEU A 17 -1.79 9.78 -7.44
N GLY A 18 -1.39 10.89 -8.08
CA GLY A 18 -0.89 12.08 -7.38
C GLY A 18 0.41 11.83 -6.59
N ILE A 19 1.19 10.81 -6.96
CA ILE A 19 2.48 10.50 -6.34
C ILE A 19 3.51 11.55 -6.75
N ALA A 20 4.08 12.26 -5.77
CA ALA A 20 5.08 13.28 -6.05
C ALA A 20 6.30 12.68 -6.76
N LYS A 21 6.92 13.43 -7.68
CA LYS A 21 8.14 12.96 -8.41
C LYS A 21 9.29 12.56 -7.48
N ALA A 22 9.35 13.14 -6.29
CA ALA A 22 10.36 12.86 -5.27
C ALA A 22 10.08 11.59 -4.44
N GLU A 23 8.89 11.00 -4.55
CA GLU A 23 8.53 9.77 -3.85
C GLU A 23 9.10 8.53 -4.54
N LYS A 24 9.71 7.67 -3.73
CA LYS A 24 10.26 6.40 -4.19
C LYS A 24 9.20 5.32 -4.00
N VAL A 25 8.81 4.71 -5.11
CA VAL A 25 7.96 3.51 -5.10
C VAL A 25 8.80 2.35 -4.59
N LEU A 26 8.31 1.69 -3.55
CA LEU A 26 8.95 0.54 -2.91
C LEU A 26 8.39 -0.75 -3.51
N ALA A 27 7.07 -0.83 -3.61
CA ALA A 27 6.36 -1.96 -4.19
C ALA A 27 5.08 -1.49 -4.87
N LEU A 28 4.56 -2.32 -5.77
CA LEU A 28 3.26 -2.15 -6.38
C LEU A 28 2.56 -3.50 -6.54
N GLY A 29 1.25 -3.47 -6.63
CA GLY A 29 0.40 -4.62 -6.89
C GLY A 29 -0.92 -4.19 -7.53
N THR A 30 -1.80 -5.14 -7.79
CA THR A 30 -3.15 -4.88 -8.31
C THR A 30 -4.21 -5.22 -7.27
N GLU A 31 -5.30 -4.44 -7.24
CA GLU A 31 -6.51 -4.78 -6.51
C GLU A 31 -7.24 -5.88 -7.27
N SER A 32 -7.37 -7.05 -6.64
CA SER A 32 -7.91 -8.28 -7.21
C SER A 32 -7.18 -8.81 -8.45
N ALA A 33 -7.49 -10.04 -8.83
CA ALA A 33 -6.94 -10.70 -10.01
C ALA A 33 -7.61 -10.25 -11.31
N THR A 34 -8.82 -9.70 -11.22
CA THR A 34 -9.67 -9.27 -12.34
C THR A 34 -9.67 -7.77 -12.58
N SER A 35 -9.03 -7.00 -11.70
CA SER A 35 -8.98 -5.55 -11.77
C SER A 35 -7.55 -5.07 -11.99
N ASP A 36 -7.40 -4.11 -12.89
CA ASP A 36 -6.13 -3.45 -13.21
C ASP A 36 -5.85 -2.24 -12.29
N LEU A 37 -6.66 -2.03 -11.25
CA LEU A 37 -6.48 -0.96 -10.27
C LEU A 37 -5.21 -1.22 -9.47
N LEU A 38 -4.33 -0.23 -9.39
CA LEU A 38 -3.03 -0.37 -8.76
C LEU A 38 -3.05 0.00 -7.29
N VAL A 39 -2.33 -0.79 -6.49
CA VAL A 39 -1.93 -0.44 -5.14
C VAL A 39 -0.44 -0.14 -5.15
N VAL A 40 -0.04 1.02 -4.65
CA VAL A 40 1.35 1.49 -4.74
C VAL A 40 1.83 1.90 -3.36
N ALA A 41 2.83 1.17 -2.85
CA ALA A 41 3.52 1.51 -1.62
C ALA A 41 4.74 2.37 -1.93
N THR A 42 4.78 3.59 -1.39
CA THR A 42 5.92 4.50 -1.50
C THR A 42 6.66 4.61 -0.17
N ASN A 43 7.80 5.29 -0.16
CA ASN A 43 8.49 5.65 1.09
C ASN A 43 7.72 6.63 2.00
N ARG A 44 6.59 7.20 1.54
CA ARG A 44 5.81 8.20 2.29
C ARG A 44 4.37 7.80 2.57
N ALA A 45 3.73 7.05 1.67
CA ALA A 45 2.34 6.65 1.81
C ALA A 45 2.03 5.40 0.97
N LEU A 46 0.90 4.79 1.28
CA LEU A 46 0.21 3.83 0.43
C LEU A 46 -0.84 4.57 -0.43
N TYR A 47 -0.88 4.25 -1.72
CA TYR A 47 -1.82 4.82 -2.67
C TYR A 47 -2.71 3.72 -3.22
N LEU A 48 -4.02 3.96 -3.21
CA LEU A 48 -5.04 3.06 -3.75
C LEU A 48 -5.67 3.70 -4.98
N GLN A 49 -5.58 3.04 -6.14
CA GLN A 49 -6.16 3.57 -7.37
C GLN A 49 -7.68 3.50 -7.36
N SER A 50 -8.29 2.45 -6.77
CA SER A 50 -9.75 2.29 -6.69
C SER A 50 -10.45 3.48 -6.05
N THR A 51 -9.91 3.97 -4.94
CA THR A 51 -10.51 5.05 -4.14
C THR A 51 -9.84 6.40 -4.38
N GLN A 52 -8.79 6.46 -5.21
CA GLN A 52 -7.87 7.59 -5.32
C GLN A 52 -7.39 8.10 -3.95
N GLU A 53 -7.27 7.19 -2.98
CA GLU A 53 -6.96 7.50 -1.60
C GLU A 53 -5.45 7.44 -1.35
N ARG A 54 -4.96 8.40 -0.57
CA ARG A 54 -3.58 8.46 -0.09
C ARG A 54 -3.56 8.21 1.40
N ILE A 55 -3.09 7.04 1.80
CA ILE A 55 -2.98 6.62 3.19
C ILE A 55 -1.54 6.80 3.64
N ARG A 56 -1.29 7.76 4.54
CA ARG A 56 0.07 7.96 5.05
C ARG A 56 0.45 6.85 6.03
N TRP A 57 1.75 6.52 6.08
CA TRP A 57 2.23 5.49 7.01
C TRP A 57 1.99 5.86 8.49
N ASP A 58 2.03 7.14 8.84
CA ASP A 58 1.73 7.63 10.19
C ASP A 58 0.24 7.55 10.56
N ALA A 59 -0.64 7.35 9.58
CA ALA A 59 -2.07 7.10 9.80
C ALA A 59 -2.40 5.59 9.82
N LEU A 60 -1.40 4.72 9.75
CA LEU A 60 -1.58 3.27 9.81
C LEU A 60 -1.00 2.73 11.12
N SER A 61 -1.87 2.15 11.94
CA SER A 61 -1.41 1.43 13.13
C SER A 61 -1.03 0.01 12.79
N LYS A 62 -1.84 -0.64 11.94
CA LYS A 62 -1.71 -2.06 11.68
C LYS A 62 -1.95 -2.43 10.23
N ALA A 63 -1.18 -3.40 9.74
CA ALA A 63 -1.43 -4.04 8.45
C ALA A 63 -1.40 -5.56 8.60
N ILE A 64 -2.47 -6.22 8.17
CA ILE A 64 -2.61 -7.68 8.17
C ILE A 64 -2.78 -8.13 6.72
N TRP A 65 -1.87 -8.98 6.26
CA TRP A 65 -2.02 -9.67 4.98
C TRP A 65 -2.45 -11.11 5.24
N ALA A 66 -3.63 -11.45 4.75
CA ALA A 66 -4.19 -12.80 4.74
C ALA A 66 -4.67 -13.10 3.32
N GLU A 67 -3.81 -13.72 2.51
CA GLU A 67 -3.99 -13.84 1.07
C GLU A 67 -5.41 -14.30 0.68
N PRO A 68 -6.12 -13.60 -0.23
CA PRO A 68 -5.70 -12.42 -1.01
C PRO A 68 -6.09 -11.07 -0.39
N VAL A 69 -6.41 -11.01 0.90
CA VAL A 69 -7.00 -9.84 1.56
C VAL A 69 -5.96 -9.07 2.39
N LEU A 70 -5.81 -7.78 2.10
CA LEU A 70 -5.01 -6.82 2.88
C LEU A 70 -5.96 -5.99 3.76
N THR A 71 -5.81 -6.11 5.07
CA THR A 71 -6.52 -5.28 6.04
C THR A 71 -5.58 -4.26 6.63
N LEU A 72 -5.96 -2.99 6.54
CA LEU A 72 -5.20 -1.84 7.02
C LEU A 72 -6.02 -1.13 8.09
N THR A 73 -5.50 -1.05 9.30
CA THR A 73 -6.14 -0.34 10.41
C THR A 73 -5.66 1.11 10.42
N LEU A 74 -6.57 2.02 10.15
CA LEU A 74 -6.33 3.47 10.14
C LEU A 74 -6.47 4.04 11.54
N ILE A 75 -5.53 4.90 11.91
CA ILE A 75 -5.55 5.67 13.15
C ILE A 75 -5.52 7.17 12.89
N ASP A 76 -6.05 7.95 13.82
CA ASP A 76 -5.87 9.39 13.84
C ASP A 76 -4.56 9.82 14.53
N GLY A 77 -4.34 11.13 14.59
CA GLY A 77 -3.17 11.73 15.26
C GLY A 77 -3.13 11.54 16.79
N THR A 78 -4.17 10.96 17.39
CA THR A 78 -4.20 10.57 18.81
C THR A 78 -3.94 9.08 19.03
N GLY A 79 -3.77 8.31 17.94
CA GLY A 79 -3.59 6.86 17.97
C GLY A 79 -4.90 6.08 18.11
N GLN A 80 -6.06 6.75 18.00
CA GLN A 80 -7.36 6.09 18.03
C GLN A 80 -7.67 5.48 16.67
N VAL A 81 -8.20 4.26 16.66
CA VAL A 81 -8.65 3.61 15.43
C VAL A 81 -9.86 4.34 14.88
N VAL A 82 -9.72 4.91 13.69
CA VAL A 82 -10.79 5.65 13.00
C VAL A 82 -11.47 4.81 11.92
N GLY A 83 -10.88 3.68 11.54
CA GLY A 83 -11.50 2.75 10.61
C GLY A 83 -10.54 1.69 10.09
N GLU A 84 -11.07 0.87 9.20
CA GLU A 84 -10.31 -0.17 8.52
C GLU A 84 -10.48 -0.04 7.01
N ARG A 85 -9.43 -0.38 6.28
CA ARG A 85 -9.41 -0.48 4.83
C ARG A 85 -9.07 -1.89 4.44
N ILE A 86 -10.00 -2.54 3.77
CA ILE A 86 -9.85 -3.90 3.28
C ILE A 86 -9.67 -3.80 1.77
N VAL A 87 -8.56 -4.36 1.29
CA VAL A 87 -8.18 -4.34 -0.12
C VAL A 87 -7.86 -5.78 -0.51
N GLU A 88 -8.62 -6.35 -1.44
CA GLU A 88 -8.22 -7.62 -2.05
C GLU A 88 -7.07 -7.34 -3.02
N LEU A 89 -5.93 -7.99 -2.86
CA LEU A 89 -4.82 -7.89 -3.79
C LEU A 89 -4.72 -9.15 -4.65
N GLY A 90 -4.65 -8.98 -5.97
CA GLY A 90 -4.50 -10.10 -6.90
C GLY A 90 -3.03 -10.44 -7.14
N ARG A 91 -2.34 -9.60 -7.91
CA ARG A 91 -0.91 -9.81 -8.22
C ARG A 91 -0.07 -8.95 -7.30
N THR A 92 0.56 -9.57 -6.30
CA THR A 92 1.45 -8.89 -5.37
C THR A 92 2.74 -9.67 -5.18
N SER A 93 3.81 -9.24 -5.86
CA SER A 93 5.12 -9.86 -5.65
C SER A 93 5.77 -9.40 -4.34
N ASP A 94 5.70 -8.09 -4.06
CA ASP A 94 6.49 -7.47 -2.99
C ASP A 94 5.68 -6.53 -2.08
N LEU A 95 4.39 -6.35 -2.36
CA LEU A 95 3.57 -5.34 -1.67
C LEU A 95 3.38 -5.63 -0.17
N PRO A 96 3.01 -6.87 0.26
CA PRO A 96 2.84 -7.16 1.68
C PRO A 96 4.12 -6.94 2.48
N ALA A 97 5.27 -7.33 1.94
CA ALA A 97 6.57 -7.16 2.58
C ALA A 97 7.00 -5.69 2.67
N ALA A 98 6.69 -4.88 1.67
CA ALA A 98 6.96 -3.44 1.71
C ALA A 98 6.05 -2.69 2.68
N ILE A 99 4.80 -3.10 2.82
CA ILE A 99 3.88 -2.56 3.84
C ILE A 99 4.36 -2.98 5.23
N TYR A 100 4.75 -4.24 5.41
CA TYR A 100 5.29 -4.75 6.66
C TYR A 100 6.53 -3.96 7.14
N ASP A 101 7.47 -3.66 6.24
CA ASP A 101 8.66 -2.85 6.54
C ASP A 101 8.32 -1.43 7.02
N ARG A 102 7.13 -0.92 6.70
CA ARG A 102 6.73 0.48 6.95
C ARG A 102 5.78 0.66 8.11
N VAL A 103 4.93 -0.33 8.37
CA VAL A 103 3.91 -0.25 9.41
C VAL A 103 4.48 -0.80 10.72
N THR A 104 4.32 -0.02 11.79
CA THR A 104 4.91 -0.33 13.11
C THR A 104 4.43 -1.66 13.69
N ASP A 105 3.15 -2.00 13.52
CA ASP A 105 2.59 -3.31 13.84
C ASP A 105 2.08 -3.96 12.54
N SER A 106 2.76 -4.99 12.04
CA SER A 106 2.36 -5.65 10.82
C SER A 106 2.51 -7.16 10.92
N VAL A 107 1.62 -7.88 10.25
CA VAL A 107 1.56 -9.35 10.28
C VAL A 107 1.26 -9.89 8.89
N ILE A 108 2.03 -10.89 8.47
CA ILE A 108 1.81 -11.68 7.26
C ILE A 108 1.43 -13.09 7.75
N VAL A 109 0.24 -13.59 7.36
CA VAL A 109 -0.32 -14.88 7.78
C VAL A 109 -0.42 -15.84 6.60
#